data_AF-A0A921KLI9-F1
#
_entry.id   AF-A0A921KLI9-F1
#
_cell.length_a   1.000
_cell.length_b   1.000
_cell.length_c   1.000
_cell.angle_alpha   90.00
_cell.angle_beta   90.00
_cell.angle_gamma   90.00
#
_symmetry.space_group_name_H-M   'P 1'
#
loop_
_entity.id
_entity.type
_entity.pdbx_description
1 polymer ?
#
loop_
_entity_poly.entity_id
_entity_poly.type
_entity_poly.pdbx_seq_one_letter_code
_entity_poly.pdbx_strand_id
1 'polypeptide(L)'
;MDWEPAGKSADKPRGKKRRGCLAAVVVIVLIAIVGGIISSCGGGGDSLDWPSSGLAAMLPKPDSSTGNVVVNSDDSFSASVDGYTQEKYDSYVAQCQEMGFSVEAENGTGTYAAYSEEGYHLSLSFFGSSDGSMNVTLDAPVEMGAISWPTAGAGSLVPAPTSTTGKIDSDSSTFFFAYVGETNEEAFAAYVDACSSAGFNVDYDRGDTWYGAENAEGVSLRVEYRGFNTMVVRVDAPDDAEAAPEPESTAPEAEAPTTPEAEVPATPESSAGGSSDFRATMDAYEAFMNEYCDFMETYSSDSSNVVSMALDYADMMSRYSDMTEQIDAIDENSLSADDLAYYTEVMGRVNARLLEIGQ
;
A
#
# COMPACT_ATOMS: atom_id res chain seq x y z
N MET A 1 -61.79 -38.84 -16.97
CA MET A 1 -62.45 -37.53 -17.11
C MET A 1 -61.52 -36.54 -16.45
N ASP A 2 -60.73 -35.83 -17.28
CA ASP A 2 -60.98 -34.40 -17.59
C ASP A 2 -60.53 -33.56 -16.39
N TRP A 3 -59.58 -32.63 -16.42
CA TRP A 3 -59.02 -31.80 -17.49
C TRP A 3 -57.98 -30.87 -16.82
N GLU A 4 -56.91 -30.51 -17.53
CA GLU A 4 -56.14 -29.26 -17.35
C GLU A 4 -56.77 -28.19 -18.27
N PRO A 5 -56.64 -26.84 -18.09
CA PRO A 5 -55.32 -26.20 -18.18
C PRO A 5 -55.08 -24.79 -17.57
N ALA A 6 -53.78 -24.44 -17.59
CA ALA A 6 -53.14 -23.16 -17.93
C ALA A 6 -53.34 -21.88 -17.10
N GLY A 7 -52.21 -21.26 -16.75
CA GLY A 7 -52.16 -19.95 -16.10
C GLY A 7 -50.82 -19.21 -16.06
N LYS A 8 -50.06 -19.23 -17.17
CA LYS A 8 -49.07 -18.24 -17.64
C LYS A 8 -47.79 -17.92 -16.83
N SER A 9 -46.70 -18.01 -17.59
CA SER A 9 -45.33 -17.52 -17.40
C SER A 9 -45.23 -16.04 -17.04
N ALA A 10 -44.27 -15.70 -16.16
CA ALA A 10 -43.60 -14.41 -16.13
C ALA A 10 -42.12 -14.62 -15.81
N ASP A 11 -41.28 -13.89 -16.54
CA ASP A 11 -39.83 -13.99 -16.71
C ASP A 11 -39.00 -14.16 -15.42
N LYS A 12 -38.06 -15.13 -15.46
CA LYS A 12 -36.86 -15.12 -14.62
C LYS A 12 -35.82 -14.21 -15.27
N PRO A 13 -35.32 -13.14 -14.62
CA PRO A 13 -34.13 -12.47 -15.12
C PRO A 13 -32.94 -13.42 -15.05
N ARG A 14 -32.29 -13.59 -16.20
CA ARG A 14 -31.14 -14.47 -16.43
C ARG A 14 -29.99 -14.09 -15.49
N GLY A 15 -29.54 -15.04 -14.69
CA GLY A 15 -28.34 -14.91 -13.87
C GLY A 15 -27.15 -14.47 -14.74
N LYS A 16 -26.63 -13.28 -14.46
CA LYS A 16 -25.39 -12.81 -15.05
C LYS A 16 -24.27 -13.66 -14.45
N LYS A 17 -23.63 -14.50 -15.27
CA LYS A 17 -22.40 -15.21 -14.90
C LYS A 17 -21.37 -14.15 -14.49
N ARG A 18 -21.15 -13.97 -13.19
CA ARG A 18 -19.99 -13.24 -12.69
C ARG A 18 -18.77 -14.13 -12.93
N ARG A 19 -17.89 -13.64 -13.81
CA ARG A 19 -16.56 -14.17 -14.06
C ARG A 19 -15.82 -14.13 -12.72
N GLY A 20 -15.09 -15.19 -12.39
CA GLY A 20 -14.33 -15.29 -11.15
C GLY A 20 -13.42 -14.09 -11.00
N CYS A 21 -13.60 -13.36 -9.90
CA CYS A 21 -12.61 -12.40 -9.42
C CYS A 21 -11.55 -13.23 -8.70
N LEU A 22 -10.34 -13.25 -9.24
CA LEU A 22 -9.15 -13.58 -8.47
C LEU A 22 -9.12 -12.64 -7.26
N ALA A 23 -9.02 -13.22 -6.07
CA ALA A 23 -8.72 -12.48 -4.85
C ALA A 23 -7.34 -11.85 -5.03
N ALA A 24 -7.30 -10.54 -5.24
CA ALA A 24 -6.08 -9.76 -5.09
C ALA A 24 -5.90 -9.53 -3.60
N VAL A 25 -4.99 -10.30 -2.99
CA VAL A 25 -4.51 -10.06 -1.63
C VAL A 25 -3.71 -8.76 -1.68
N VAL A 26 -4.31 -7.67 -1.22
CA VAL A 26 -3.62 -6.38 -1.06
C VAL A 26 -2.83 -6.45 0.24
N VAL A 27 -1.59 -6.93 0.14
CA VAL A 27 -0.56 -6.71 1.16
C VAL A 27 -0.26 -5.21 1.14
N ILE A 28 -0.82 -4.44 2.08
CA ILE A 28 -0.38 -3.07 2.32
C ILE A 28 0.96 -3.18 3.06
N VAL A 29 2.02 -3.29 2.26
CA VAL A 29 3.35 -2.85 2.59
C VAL A 29 3.52 -1.55 1.82
N LEU A 30 3.64 -0.42 2.53
CA LEU A 30 4.04 0.85 1.95
C LEU A 30 5.52 0.74 1.52
N ILE A 31 5.77 -0.02 0.46
CA ILE A 31 6.95 0.12 -0.37
C ILE A 31 6.43 0.84 -1.62
N ALA A 32 6.83 2.09 -1.77
CA ALA A 32 6.70 2.79 -3.03
C ALA A 32 7.15 1.84 -4.15
N ILE A 33 6.26 1.55 -5.09
CA ILE A 33 6.63 0.91 -6.35
C ILE A 33 7.49 1.94 -7.08
N VAL A 34 8.78 1.97 -6.76
CA VAL A 34 9.80 2.67 -7.52
C VAL A 34 10.45 1.65 -8.43
N GLY A 35 10.36 1.89 -9.74
CA GLY A 35 11.16 1.22 -10.76
C GLY A 35 10.40 0.23 -11.64
N GLY A 36 9.22 0.63 -12.14
CA GLY A 36 8.38 -0.23 -12.98
C GLY A 36 7.96 0.34 -14.34
N ILE A 37 8.58 1.40 -14.88
CA ILE A 37 8.75 1.65 -16.32
C ILE A 37 10.03 2.49 -16.50
N ILE A 38 11.15 1.83 -16.80
CA ILE A 38 12.16 2.37 -17.72
C ILE A 38 12.50 1.23 -18.67
N SER A 39 11.81 1.20 -19.80
CA SER A 39 12.34 0.49 -20.97
C SER A 39 11.72 1.05 -22.24
N SER A 40 12.36 2.08 -22.78
CA SER A 40 12.60 2.16 -24.22
C SER A 40 13.55 3.31 -24.54
N CYS A 41 14.85 3.04 -24.48
CA CYS A 41 15.83 3.29 -25.56
C CYS A 41 17.27 3.13 -25.05
N GLY A 42 17.83 1.92 -25.14
CA GLY A 42 19.27 1.71 -24.97
C GLY A 42 19.59 0.38 -24.27
N GLY A 43 20.19 -0.56 -24.99
CA GLY A 43 20.50 -1.88 -24.47
C GLY A 43 21.49 -1.86 -23.29
N GLY A 44 21.15 -2.64 -22.26
CA GLY A 44 21.98 -2.96 -21.11
C GLY A 44 21.07 -3.26 -19.93
N GLY A 45 20.63 -4.52 -19.78
CA GLY A 45 20.05 -4.93 -18.49
C GLY A 45 21.12 -4.71 -17.42
N ASP A 46 20.77 -4.00 -16.34
CA ASP A 46 21.71 -3.71 -15.27
C ASP A 46 22.31 -5.03 -14.75
N SER A 47 23.63 -5.00 -14.53
CA SER A 47 24.34 -6.14 -13.95
C SER A 47 23.84 -6.36 -12.53
N LEU A 48 23.26 -7.53 -12.25
CA LEU A 48 22.77 -7.86 -10.92
C LEU A 48 23.93 -8.17 -9.98
N ASP A 49 24.22 -7.22 -9.09
CA ASP A 49 25.16 -7.40 -7.99
C ASP A 49 24.42 -7.85 -6.72
N TRP A 50 24.28 -9.18 -6.56
CA TRP A 50 23.64 -9.75 -5.37
C TRP A 50 24.46 -9.49 -4.09
N PRO A 51 23.90 -8.83 -3.05
CA PRO A 51 24.66 -8.49 -1.86
C PRO A 51 25.10 -9.74 -1.08
N SER A 52 26.30 -9.69 -0.51
CA SER A 52 26.87 -10.77 0.29
C SER A 52 26.67 -10.59 1.81
N SER A 53 25.90 -9.58 2.21
CA SER A 53 25.59 -9.22 3.60
C SER A 53 24.15 -8.72 3.73
N GLY A 54 23.67 -8.58 4.96
CA GLY A 54 22.27 -8.24 5.24
C GLY A 54 21.33 -9.41 4.97
N LEU A 55 20.05 -9.12 4.77
CA LEU A 55 19.02 -10.13 4.51
C LEU A 55 19.26 -10.90 3.20
N ALA A 56 19.83 -10.26 2.18
CA ALA A 56 20.19 -10.92 0.92
C ALA A 56 21.12 -12.14 1.09
N ALA A 57 21.96 -12.15 2.13
CA ALA A 57 22.88 -13.24 2.43
C ALA A 57 22.19 -14.48 3.02
N MET A 58 20.92 -14.35 3.44
CA MET A 58 20.08 -15.45 3.91
C MET A 58 19.40 -16.20 2.75
N LEU A 59 19.58 -15.74 1.52
CA LEU A 59 18.97 -16.32 0.32
C LEU A 59 20.03 -16.91 -0.61
N PRO A 60 19.68 -17.91 -1.43
CA PRO A 60 20.59 -18.43 -2.43
C PRO A 60 20.85 -17.34 -3.47
N LYS A 61 22.09 -17.23 -3.97
CA LYS A 61 22.37 -16.31 -5.08
C LYS A 61 21.62 -16.79 -6.33
N PRO A 62 20.84 -15.93 -7.02
CA PRO A 62 20.12 -16.33 -8.23
C PRO A 62 21.04 -16.72 -9.39
N ASP A 63 20.56 -17.61 -10.26
CA ASP A 63 21.23 -18.01 -11.50
C ASP A 63 20.90 -17.03 -12.64
N SER A 64 21.16 -15.75 -12.37
CA SER A 64 21.09 -14.67 -13.34
C SER A 64 22.09 -13.58 -12.96
N SER A 65 22.57 -12.87 -13.98
CA SER A 65 23.44 -11.70 -13.83
C SER A 65 22.73 -10.41 -14.23
N THR A 66 21.41 -10.44 -14.43
CA THR A 66 20.60 -9.30 -14.85
C THR A 66 19.43 -9.10 -13.91
N GLY A 67 19.20 -7.87 -13.50
CA GLY A 67 18.16 -7.51 -12.55
C GLY A 67 18.59 -6.33 -11.69
N ASN A 68 17.82 -6.06 -10.64
CA ASN A 68 18.04 -4.93 -9.75
C ASN A 68 17.70 -5.28 -8.30
N VAL A 69 18.54 -4.83 -7.36
CA VAL A 69 18.24 -4.85 -5.92
C VAL A 69 17.59 -3.51 -5.57
N VAL A 70 16.36 -3.56 -5.05
CA VAL A 70 15.60 -2.36 -4.69
C VAL A 70 15.92 -1.94 -3.25
N VAL A 71 16.00 -2.89 -2.33
CA VAL A 71 16.33 -2.62 -0.92
C VAL A 71 17.08 -3.80 -0.30
N ASN A 72 18.00 -3.50 0.62
CA ASN A 72 18.66 -4.46 1.49
C ASN A 72 18.98 -3.77 2.83
N SER A 73 17.99 -3.70 3.71
CA SER A 73 18.13 -3.21 5.08
C SER A 73 18.10 -4.37 6.08
N ASP A 74 18.17 -4.05 7.36
CA ASP A 74 18.00 -5.04 8.42
C ASP A 74 16.54 -5.56 8.51
N ASP A 75 15.57 -4.80 8.00
CA ASP A 75 14.14 -5.09 8.11
C ASP A 75 13.54 -5.69 6.84
N SER A 76 14.04 -5.32 5.66
CA SER A 76 13.49 -5.78 4.39
C SER A 76 14.55 -5.86 3.28
N PHE A 77 14.40 -6.89 2.45
CA PHE A 77 15.14 -7.07 1.22
C PHE A 77 14.16 -7.26 0.07
N SER A 78 14.42 -6.59 -1.06
CA SER A 78 13.73 -6.92 -2.31
C SER A 78 14.61 -6.74 -3.55
N ALA A 79 14.39 -7.62 -4.52
CA ALA A 79 15.09 -7.61 -5.80
C ALA A 79 14.21 -8.16 -6.93
N SER A 80 14.41 -7.62 -8.13
CA SER A 80 13.94 -8.22 -9.39
C SER A 80 15.10 -8.93 -10.07
N VAL A 81 14.84 -10.13 -10.56
CA VAL A 81 15.84 -10.96 -11.23
C VAL A 81 15.32 -11.36 -12.60
N ASP A 82 15.97 -10.89 -13.66
CA ASP A 82 15.54 -11.11 -15.04
C ASP A 82 16.11 -12.40 -15.63
N GLY A 83 15.56 -12.86 -16.75
CA GLY A 83 16.08 -14.03 -17.47
C GLY A 83 15.77 -15.37 -16.77
N TYR A 84 14.65 -15.39 -16.03
CA TYR A 84 14.13 -16.56 -15.35
C TYR A 84 13.14 -17.33 -16.22
N THR A 85 13.33 -18.64 -16.27
CA THR A 85 12.34 -19.60 -16.78
C THR A 85 11.60 -20.23 -15.61
N GLN A 86 10.49 -20.92 -15.88
CA GLN A 86 9.81 -21.72 -14.85
C GLN A 86 10.77 -22.71 -14.18
N GLU A 87 11.65 -23.37 -14.95
CA GLU A 87 12.63 -24.33 -14.42
C GLU A 87 13.65 -23.68 -13.47
N LYS A 88 14.13 -22.47 -13.81
CA LYS A 88 15.03 -21.71 -12.94
C LYS A 88 14.33 -21.26 -11.66
N TYR A 89 13.08 -20.81 -11.78
CA TYR A 89 12.26 -20.42 -10.65
C TYR A 89 12.02 -21.61 -9.70
N ASP A 90 11.58 -22.76 -10.23
CA ASP A 90 11.34 -23.98 -9.43
C ASP A 90 12.62 -24.44 -8.71
N SER A 91 13.77 -24.34 -9.40
CA SER A 91 15.08 -24.64 -8.79
C SER A 91 15.48 -23.63 -7.71
N TYR A 92 15.10 -22.37 -7.84
CA TYR A 92 15.38 -21.34 -6.84
C TYR A 92 14.50 -21.54 -5.59
N VAL A 93 13.22 -21.83 -5.78
CA VAL A 93 12.29 -22.22 -4.70
C VAL A 93 12.85 -23.40 -3.90
N ALA A 94 13.33 -24.45 -4.56
CA ALA A 94 13.92 -25.61 -3.89
C ALA A 94 15.15 -25.24 -3.05
N GLN A 95 16.01 -24.34 -3.54
CA GLN A 95 17.17 -23.86 -2.76
C GLN A 95 16.74 -23.03 -1.55
N CYS A 96 15.72 -22.19 -1.67
CA CYS A 96 15.16 -21.46 -0.53
C CYS A 96 14.60 -22.41 0.54
N GLN A 97 13.92 -23.48 0.13
CA GLN A 97 13.45 -24.53 1.04
C GLN A 97 14.61 -25.24 1.76
N GLU A 98 15.69 -25.56 1.06
CA GLU A 98 16.90 -26.14 1.65
C GLU A 98 17.59 -25.19 2.64
N MET A 99 17.45 -23.87 2.45
CA MET A 99 17.93 -22.84 3.38
C MET A 99 17.01 -22.63 4.59
N GLY A 100 15.88 -23.35 4.69
CA GLY A 100 15.01 -23.34 5.86
C GLY A 100 13.72 -22.56 5.70
N PHE A 101 13.49 -21.92 4.55
CA PHE A 101 12.20 -21.27 4.23
C PHE A 101 11.18 -22.34 3.86
N SER A 102 10.54 -22.95 4.85
CA SER A 102 9.60 -24.07 4.66
C SER A 102 8.45 -24.09 5.68
N VAL A 103 8.51 -23.24 6.71
CA VAL A 103 7.46 -23.12 7.72
C VAL A 103 6.25 -22.41 7.10
N GLU A 104 5.06 -22.97 7.31
CA GLU A 104 3.79 -22.46 6.73
C GLU A 104 3.90 -22.16 5.22
N ALA A 105 4.57 -23.04 4.47
CA ALA A 105 4.82 -22.80 3.06
C ALA A 105 3.54 -22.80 2.21
N GLU A 106 3.35 -21.73 1.45
CA GLU A 106 2.30 -21.55 0.47
C GLU A 106 2.88 -21.62 -0.95
N ASN A 107 2.23 -22.41 -1.81
CA ASN A 107 2.66 -22.59 -3.19
C ASN A 107 1.50 -22.20 -4.12
N GLY A 108 1.75 -21.27 -5.02
CA GLY A 108 0.80 -20.82 -6.03
C GLY A 108 1.34 -21.01 -7.44
N THR A 109 0.53 -20.60 -8.41
CA THR A 109 1.00 -20.59 -9.81
C THR A 109 1.98 -19.42 -9.98
N GLY A 110 3.27 -19.74 -10.06
CA GLY A 110 4.32 -18.73 -10.15
C GLY A 110 4.52 -17.94 -8.85
N THR A 111 4.07 -18.43 -7.70
CA THR A 111 4.34 -17.80 -6.41
C THR A 111 4.76 -18.82 -5.37
N TYR A 112 5.58 -18.38 -4.43
CA TYR A 112 6.01 -19.17 -3.28
C TYR A 112 6.19 -18.24 -2.10
N ALA A 113 5.59 -18.58 -0.97
CA ALA A 113 5.83 -17.86 0.28
C ALA A 113 6.08 -18.86 1.41
N ALA A 114 7.00 -18.53 2.31
CA ALA A 114 7.27 -19.36 3.48
C ALA A 114 8.02 -18.57 4.55
N TYR A 115 7.90 -19.05 5.78
CA TYR A 115 8.69 -18.57 6.90
C TYR A 115 9.92 -19.45 7.12
N SER A 116 10.97 -18.84 7.67
CA SER A 116 12.03 -19.58 8.36
C SER A 116 11.60 -19.95 9.80
N GLU A 117 12.34 -20.82 10.48
CA GLU A 117 12.10 -21.12 11.90
C GLU A 117 12.27 -19.88 12.80
N GLU A 118 13.05 -18.89 12.35
CA GLU A 118 13.30 -17.62 13.06
C GLU A 118 12.24 -16.55 12.74
N GLY A 119 11.29 -16.83 11.84
CA GLY A 119 10.18 -15.93 11.53
C GLY A 119 10.44 -14.94 10.39
N TYR A 120 11.59 -15.00 9.71
CA TYR A 120 11.79 -14.28 8.45
C TYR A 120 10.82 -14.79 7.39
N HIS A 121 10.16 -13.87 6.68
CA HIS A 121 9.14 -14.19 5.69
C HIS A 121 9.67 -13.99 4.27
N LEU A 122 9.81 -15.08 3.52
CA LEU A 122 10.18 -15.07 2.11
C LEU A 122 8.93 -15.04 1.24
N SER A 123 8.91 -14.17 0.24
CA SER A 123 7.92 -14.17 -0.84
C SER A 123 8.61 -14.11 -2.20
N LEU A 124 8.22 -15.01 -3.10
CA LEU A 124 8.71 -15.11 -4.46
C LEU A 124 7.54 -15.00 -5.44
N SER A 125 7.72 -14.26 -6.52
CA SER A 125 6.76 -14.15 -7.62
C SER A 125 7.46 -14.26 -8.96
N PHE A 126 6.97 -15.13 -9.84
CA PHE A 126 7.51 -15.41 -11.15
C PHE A 126 6.57 -14.92 -12.25
N PHE A 127 7.15 -14.20 -13.21
CA PHE A 127 6.46 -13.66 -14.37
C PHE A 127 6.99 -14.35 -15.63
N GLY A 128 6.24 -15.34 -16.13
CA GLY A 128 6.65 -16.21 -17.24
C GLY A 128 6.45 -15.63 -18.65
N SER A 129 6.85 -14.38 -18.89
CA SER A 129 6.89 -13.77 -20.24
C SER A 129 8.10 -14.22 -21.05
N SER A 130 8.23 -13.75 -22.29
CA SER A 130 9.38 -14.06 -23.17
C SER A 130 10.74 -13.63 -22.61
N ASP A 131 10.71 -12.69 -21.69
CA ASP A 131 11.80 -12.05 -20.94
C ASP A 131 11.67 -12.32 -19.43
N GLY A 132 11.07 -13.47 -19.07
CA GLY A 132 10.55 -13.71 -17.73
C GLY A 132 11.48 -13.37 -16.56
N SER A 133 10.87 -12.98 -15.45
CA SER A 133 11.56 -12.45 -14.27
C SER A 133 11.01 -13.07 -12.99
N MET A 134 11.80 -12.97 -11.91
CA MET A 134 11.41 -13.36 -10.57
C MET A 134 11.64 -12.19 -9.62
N ASN A 135 10.59 -11.83 -8.87
CA ASN A 135 10.70 -10.94 -7.73
C ASN A 135 10.97 -11.77 -6.47
N VAL A 136 11.88 -11.26 -5.65
CA VAL A 136 12.28 -11.84 -4.37
C VAL A 136 12.08 -10.79 -3.30
N THR A 137 11.33 -11.12 -2.25
CA THR A 137 11.19 -10.30 -1.05
C THR A 137 11.50 -11.15 0.18
N LEU A 138 12.25 -10.59 1.11
CA LEU A 138 12.51 -11.19 2.42
C LEU A 138 12.35 -10.12 3.49
N ASP A 139 11.41 -10.34 4.40
CA ASP A 139 11.14 -9.43 5.52
C ASP A 139 11.62 -10.04 6.83
N ALA A 140 12.22 -9.22 7.68
CA ALA A 140 12.59 -9.58 9.04
C ALA A 140 11.36 -9.84 9.91
N PRO A 141 11.45 -10.73 10.91
CA PRO A 141 10.37 -10.90 11.87
C PRO A 141 10.14 -9.60 12.64
N VAL A 142 8.88 -9.29 12.93
CA VAL A 142 8.54 -8.15 13.78
C VAL A 142 9.09 -8.38 15.18
N GLU A 143 9.85 -7.42 15.70
CA GLU A 143 10.34 -7.45 17.08
C GLU A 143 9.16 -7.32 18.07
N MET A 144 8.69 -8.46 18.56
CA MET A 144 7.59 -8.51 19.53
C MET A 144 8.08 -8.27 20.96
N GLY A 145 7.25 -7.62 21.77
CA GLY A 145 7.45 -7.41 23.20
C GLY A 145 6.15 -7.62 23.99
N ALA A 146 6.18 -7.31 25.29
CA ALA A 146 4.96 -7.27 26.09
C ALA A 146 4.17 -6.00 25.76
N ILE A 147 2.89 -6.13 25.43
CA ILE A 147 1.99 -5.01 25.14
C ILE A 147 0.89 -4.90 26.20
N SER A 148 0.49 -3.66 26.48
CA SER A 148 -0.73 -3.34 27.21
C SER A 148 -1.71 -2.72 26.24
N TRP A 149 -2.87 -3.34 26.07
CA TRP A 149 -3.87 -2.85 25.13
C TRP A 149 -4.36 -1.46 25.55
N PRO A 150 -4.50 -0.50 24.61
CA PRO A 150 -4.88 0.86 24.96
C PRO A 150 -6.30 0.95 25.52
N THR A 151 -6.48 1.87 26.45
CA THR A 151 -7.78 2.17 27.08
C THR A 151 -8.34 3.54 26.66
N ALA A 152 -7.67 4.21 25.74
CA ALA A 152 -8.10 5.45 25.09
C ALA A 152 -7.66 5.41 23.61
N GLY A 153 -8.13 6.35 22.80
CA GLY A 153 -7.80 6.40 21.37
C GLY A 153 -8.49 5.31 20.54
N ALA A 154 -8.11 5.22 19.27
CA ALA A 154 -8.73 4.32 18.30
C ALA A 154 -8.59 2.84 18.72
N GLY A 155 -7.47 2.46 19.34
CA GLY A 155 -7.26 1.08 19.80
C GLY A 155 -8.20 0.65 20.92
N SER A 156 -8.73 1.60 21.71
CA SER A 156 -9.71 1.31 22.77
C SER A 156 -11.11 0.98 22.28
N LEU A 157 -11.39 1.23 20.99
CA LEU A 157 -12.69 0.97 20.38
C LEU A 157 -12.90 -0.51 20.06
N VAL A 158 -11.82 -1.29 20.00
CA VAL A 158 -11.85 -2.75 19.75
C VAL A 158 -11.53 -3.53 21.02
N PRO A 159 -12.05 -4.77 21.18
CA PRO A 159 -11.71 -5.60 22.33
C PRO A 159 -10.21 -5.88 22.40
N ALA A 160 -9.68 -6.08 23.60
CA ALA A 160 -8.29 -6.52 23.75
C ALA A 160 -8.15 -8.00 23.34
N PRO A 161 -7.08 -8.39 22.62
CA PRO A 161 -6.82 -9.78 22.30
C PRO A 161 -6.43 -10.57 23.56
N THR A 162 -6.51 -11.90 23.47
CA THR A 162 -6.08 -12.79 24.57
C THR A 162 -4.57 -12.72 24.81
N SER A 163 -3.79 -12.56 23.73
CA SER A 163 -2.34 -12.43 23.80
C SER A 163 -1.94 -11.05 24.33
N THR A 164 -0.86 -11.04 25.12
CA THR A 164 -0.20 -9.81 25.60
C THR A 164 1.19 -9.64 24.99
N THR A 165 1.49 -10.43 23.96
CA THR A 165 2.75 -10.40 23.21
C THR A 165 2.47 -9.73 21.87
N GLY A 166 3.24 -8.71 21.51
CA GLY A 166 3.01 -7.95 20.29
C GLY A 166 3.85 -6.69 20.18
N LYS A 167 3.47 -5.81 19.26
CA LYS A 167 4.04 -4.47 19.08
C LYS A 167 2.91 -3.51 18.69
N ILE A 168 2.74 -2.43 19.45
CA ILE A 168 1.88 -1.32 19.03
C ILE A 168 2.77 -0.37 18.24
N ASP A 169 2.49 -0.24 16.95
CA ASP A 169 3.28 0.61 16.03
C ASP A 169 2.72 2.03 16.00
N SER A 170 1.41 2.19 16.16
CA SER A 170 0.74 3.49 16.22
C SER A 170 -0.52 3.41 17.07
N ASP A 171 -0.73 4.45 17.89
CA ASP A 171 -1.95 4.64 18.69
C ASP A 171 -2.22 6.14 18.85
N SER A 172 -3.28 6.61 18.18
CA SER A 172 -3.76 7.98 18.22
C SER A 172 -5.27 8.00 18.46
N SER A 173 -5.87 9.19 18.47
CA SER A 173 -7.33 9.31 18.56
C SER A 173 -8.05 8.70 17.36
N THR A 174 -7.44 8.72 16.17
CA THR A 174 -8.08 8.34 14.90
C THR A 174 -7.43 7.15 14.21
N PHE A 175 -6.24 6.72 14.64
CA PHE A 175 -5.53 5.62 14.00
C PHE A 175 -4.89 4.70 15.04
N PHE A 176 -5.07 3.40 14.87
CA PHE A 176 -4.40 2.39 15.67
C PHE A 176 -3.88 1.27 14.77
N PHE A 177 -2.65 0.83 15.03
CA PHE A 177 -2.03 -0.28 14.33
C PHE A 177 -1.15 -1.08 15.29
N ALA A 178 -1.43 -2.37 15.42
CA ALA A 178 -0.67 -3.27 16.26
C ALA A 178 -0.50 -4.66 15.65
N TYR A 179 0.66 -5.25 15.93
CA TYR A 179 0.92 -6.67 15.78
C TYR A 179 0.64 -7.39 17.10
N VAL A 180 0.02 -8.55 17.03
CA VAL A 180 -0.33 -9.40 18.17
C VAL A 180 0.24 -10.79 17.87
N GLY A 181 1.32 -11.14 18.57
CA GLY A 181 1.97 -12.44 18.49
C GLY A 181 1.21 -13.50 19.30
N GLU A 182 1.70 -14.75 19.23
CA GLU A 182 1.10 -15.91 19.91
C GLU A 182 -0.40 -16.12 19.57
N THR A 183 -0.83 -15.62 18.42
CA THR A 183 -2.21 -15.71 17.95
C THR A 183 -2.29 -16.76 16.87
N ASN A 184 -2.70 -17.98 17.22
CA ASN A 184 -2.98 -19.01 16.22
C ASN A 184 -4.31 -18.77 15.50
N GLU A 185 -4.65 -19.59 14.50
CA GLU A 185 -5.90 -19.47 13.73
C GLU A 185 -7.17 -19.48 14.60
N GLU A 186 -7.21 -20.30 15.66
CA GLU A 186 -8.36 -20.35 16.58
C GLU A 186 -8.50 -19.06 17.39
N ALA A 187 -7.38 -18.53 17.90
CA ALA A 187 -7.35 -17.25 18.61
C ALA A 187 -7.71 -16.08 17.70
N PHE A 188 -7.26 -16.10 16.44
CA PHE A 188 -7.65 -15.13 15.42
C PHE A 188 -9.17 -15.16 15.16
N ALA A 189 -9.74 -16.35 14.91
CA ALA A 189 -11.17 -16.49 14.66
C ALA A 189 -12.00 -16.02 15.88
N ALA A 190 -11.56 -16.37 17.10
CA ALA A 190 -12.20 -15.90 18.33
C ALA A 190 -12.13 -14.38 18.49
N TYR A 191 -11.01 -13.75 18.11
CA TYR A 191 -10.86 -12.30 18.15
C TYR A 191 -11.78 -11.60 17.14
N VAL A 192 -11.86 -12.13 15.91
CA VAL A 192 -12.81 -11.65 14.89
C VAL A 192 -14.25 -11.69 15.39
N ASP A 193 -14.67 -12.82 16.00
CA ASP A 193 -16.01 -12.94 16.56
C ASP A 193 -16.25 -11.95 17.73
N ALA A 194 -15.23 -11.67 18.54
CA ALA A 194 -15.29 -10.67 19.60
C ALA A 194 -15.44 -9.24 19.03
N CYS A 195 -14.69 -8.88 17.98
CA CYS A 195 -14.82 -7.59 17.30
C CYS A 195 -16.21 -7.41 16.69
N SER A 196 -16.73 -8.46 16.02
CA SER A 196 -18.07 -8.44 15.45
C SER A 196 -19.17 -8.26 16.52
N SER A 197 -19.01 -8.94 17.65
CA SER A 197 -19.89 -8.82 18.81
C SER A 197 -19.78 -7.46 19.51
N ALA A 198 -18.63 -6.80 19.40
CA ALA A 198 -18.39 -5.46 19.93
C ALA A 198 -18.99 -4.33 19.06
N GLY A 199 -19.55 -4.67 17.89
CA GLY A 199 -20.29 -3.72 17.05
C GLY A 199 -19.67 -3.47 15.68
N PHE A 200 -18.49 -4.03 15.38
CA PHE A 200 -17.88 -3.99 14.05
C PHE A 200 -18.54 -5.05 13.16
N ASN A 201 -19.77 -4.80 12.73
CA ASN A 201 -20.57 -5.73 11.93
C ASN A 201 -21.34 -5.05 10.78
N VAL A 202 -21.03 -3.78 10.54
CA VAL A 202 -21.53 -2.99 9.41
C VAL A 202 -20.60 -3.19 8.21
N ASP A 203 -21.18 -3.31 7.02
CA ASP A 203 -20.49 -3.51 5.73
C ASP A 203 -19.30 -4.48 5.79
N TYR A 204 -19.48 -5.60 6.51
CA TYR A 204 -18.38 -6.51 6.77
C TYR A 204 -18.09 -7.41 5.57
N ASP A 205 -16.81 -7.73 5.41
CA ASP A 205 -16.35 -8.83 4.56
C ASP A 205 -15.29 -9.65 5.32
N ARG A 206 -15.21 -10.94 5.01
CA ARG A 206 -14.30 -11.86 5.73
C ARG A 206 -13.78 -12.97 4.84
N GLY A 207 -12.51 -13.28 5.02
CA GLY A 207 -11.86 -14.49 4.50
C GLY A 207 -11.40 -15.41 5.62
N ASP A 208 -10.60 -16.41 5.26
CA ASP A 208 -10.00 -17.34 6.23
C ASP A 208 -8.92 -16.63 7.07
N THR A 209 -8.20 -15.69 6.48
CA THR A 209 -7.06 -14.98 7.09
C THR A 209 -7.33 -13.50 7.33
N TRP A 210 -8.55 -12.99 7.13
CA TRP A 210 -8.80 -11.57 7.30
C TRP A 210 -10.27 -11.26 7.61
N TYR A 211 -10.49 -10.11 8.26
CA TYR A 211 -11.79 -9.55 8.59
C TYR A 211 -11.76 -8.04 8.41
N GLY A 212 -12.72 -7.49 7.67
CA GLY A 212 -12.94 -6.05 7.55
C GLY A 212 -14.38 -5.72 7.92
N ALA A 213 -14.59 -4.70 8.74
CA ALA A 213 -15.94 -4.25 9.11
C ALA A 213 -15.91 -2.81 9.62
N GLU A 214 -17.07 -2.17 9.61
CA GLU A 214 -17.31 -0.89 10.26
C GLU A 214 -18.21 -1.07 11.49
N ASN A 215 -18.14 -0.13 12.42
CA ASN A 215 -19.16 0.03 13.45
C ASN A 215 -20.22 1.07 13.04
N ALA A 216 -21.24 1.26 13.88
CA ALA A 216 -22.32 2.22 13.60
C ALA A 216 -21.88 3.70 13.58
N GLU A 217 -20.70 3.99 14.10
CA GLU A 217 -20.11 5.34 14.17
C GLU A 217 -19.17 5.60 12.97
N GLY A 218 -19.06 4.66 12.02
CA GLY A 218 -18.20 4.79 10.85
C GLY A 218 -16.72 4.50 11.11
N VAL A 219 -16.38 3.93 12.28
CA VAL A 219 -15.01 3.48 12.59
C VAL A 219 -14.75 2.20 11.81
N SER A 220 -13.67 2.19 11.03
CA SER A 220 -13.24 1.04 10.25
C SER A 220 -12.28 0.16 11.04
N LEU A 221 -12.49 -1.15 10.98
CA LEU A 221 -11.63 -2.18 11.54
C LEU A 221 -11.15 -3.10 10.43
N ARG A 222 -9.84 -3.35 10.38
CA ARG A 222 -9.23 -4.45 9.64
C ARG A 222 -8.41 -5.33 10.56
N VAL A 223 -8.68 -6.62 10.54
CA VAL A 223 -7.91 -7.65 11.24
C VAL A 223 -7.38 -8.63 10.20
N GLU A 224 -6.09 -8.97 10.27
CA GLU A 224 -5.44 -9.87 9.31
C GLU A 224 -4.57 -10.89 10.06
N TYR A 225 -4.64 -12.15 9.67
CA TYR A 225 -3.73 -13.20 10.09
C TYR A 225 -2.59 -13.28 9.06
N ARG A 226 -1.38 -12.91 9.47
CA ARG A 226 -0.21 -12.91 8.55
C ARG A 226 0.47 -14.26 8.44
N GLY A 227 0.11 -15.23 9.28
CA GLY A 227 0.90 -16.44 9.49
C GLY A 227 1.89 -16.26 10.64
N PHE A 228 2.64 -17.32 10.94
CA PHE A 228 3.61 -17.38 12.04
C PHE A 228 3.03 -16.93 13.38
N ASN A 229 1.78 -17.34 13.66
CA ASN A 229 1.00 -16.96 14.85
C ASN A 229 0.91 -15.44 15.09
N THR A 230 0.88 -14.64 14.02
CA THR A 230 0.82 -13.19 14.10
C THR A 230 -0.46 -12.65 13.49
N MET A 231 -1.21 -11.91 14.31
CA MET A 231 -2.38 -11.15 13.89
C MET A 231 -2.04 -9.66 13.84
N VAL A 232 -2.57 -8.94 12.86
CA VAL A 232 -2.51 -7.49 12.76
C VAL A 232 -3.88 -6.92 13.02
N VAL A 233 -3.95 -5.85 13.82
CA VAL A 233 -5.17 -5.10 14.11
C VAL A 233 -4.95 -3.66 13.67
N ARG A 234 -5.80 -3.18 12.78
CA ARG A 234 -5.84 -1.79 12.32
C ARG A 234 -7.23 -1.20 12.59
N VAL A 235 -7.25 0.00 13.17
CA VAL A 235 -8.48 0.78 13.38
C VAL A 235 -8.27 2.17 12.80
N ASP A 236 -9.23 2.63 12.01
CA ASP A 236 -9.29 3.98 11.48
C ASP A 236 -10.63 4.58 11.92
N ALA A 237 -10.59 5.56 12.83
CA ALA A 237 -11.77 6.33 13.20
C ALA A 237 -11.88 7.58 12.31
N PRO A 238 -13.10 7.97 11.91
CA PRO A 238 -13.30 9.20 11.19
C PRO A 238 -12.81 10.38 12.04
N ASP A 239 -12.16 11.35 11.39
CA ASP A 239 -11.75 12.58 12.04
C ASP A 239 -13.01 13.44 12.23
N ASP A 240 -13.56 13.46 13.44
CA ASP A 240 -14.74 14.26 13.81
C ASP A 240 -14.37 15.77 13.83
N ALA A 241 -14.09 16.33 12.66
CA ALA A 241 -14.09 17.77 12.40
C ALA A 241 -15.43 18.25 11.78
N GLU A 242 -16.32 17.32 11.38
CA GLU A 242 -17.63 17.64 10.78
C GLU A 242 -18.80 16.93 11.50
N ALA A 243 -18.93 17.14 12.81
CA ALA A 243 -20.16 16.80 13.52
C ALA A 243 -20.46 17.76 14.69
N ALA A 244 -20.26 19.07 14.49
CA ALA A 244 -20.90 20.08 15.33
C ALA A 244 -22.15 20.59 14.61
N PRO A 245 -23.37 20.44 15.18
CA PRO A 245 -24.53 21.13 14.64
C PRO A 245 -24.29 22.62 14.79
N GLU A 246 -24.19 23.34 13.67
CA GLU A 246 -24.22 24.80 13.67
C GLU A 246 -25.47 25.24 14.46
N PRO A 247 -25.35 26.12 15.47
CA PRO A 247 -26.52 26.63 16.15
C PRO A 247 -27.30 27.50 15.17
N GLU A 248 -28.57 27.14 14.94
CA GLU A 248 -29.54 28.00 14.28
C GLU A 248 -29.51 29.39 14.91
N SER A 249 -29.01 30.38 14.17
CA SER A 249 -29.11 31.79 14.53
C SER A 249 -29.82 32.55 13.41
N THR A 250 -30.94 33.13 13.81
CA THR A 250 -31.94 33.82 12.98
C THR A 250 -31.53 35.28 12.71
N ALA A 251 -31.32 35.60 11.42
CA ALA A 251 -31.52 36.90 10.72
C ALA A 251 -30.73 38.17 11.20
N PRO A 252 -30.56 39.25 10.38
CA PRO A 252 -31.15 39.51 9.06
C PRO A 252 -30.18 39.95 7.92
N GLU A 253 -30.75 39.89 6.72
CA GLU A 253 -30.34 40.46 5.43
C GLU A 253 -29.99 41.97 5.50
N ALA A 254 -28.81 42.37 4.98
CA ALA A 254 -28.56 43.73 4.47
C ALA A 254 -27.27 43.81 3.61
N GLU A 255 -27.51 44.03 2.31
CA GLU A 255 -26.77 44.81 1.32
C GLU A 255 -25.29 44.52 0.97
N ALA A 256 -25.11 44.11 -0.30
CA ALA A 256 -23.88 44.23 -1.06
C ALA A 256 -23.41 45.69 -1.19
N PRO A 257 -22.09 45.89 -1.36
CA PRO A 257 -21.68 46.50 -2.62
C PRO A 257 -20.48 45.79 -3.30
N THR A 258 -20.59 45.82 -4.63
CA THR A 258 -19.67 45.56 -5.73
C THR A 258 -18.18 45.93 -5.57
N THR A 259 -17.31 44.94 -5.88
CA THR A 259 -16.18 44.88 -6.86
C THR A 259 -15.17 46.04 -7.02
N PRO A 260 -13.86 45.76 -7.29
CA PRO A 260 -13.37 45.10 -8.53
C PRO A 260 -12.40 43.93 -8.26
N GLU A 261 -12.58 42.77 -8.89
CA GLU A 261 -11.91 42.38 -10.16
C GLU A 261 -10.40 42.63 -10.14
N ALA A 262 -9.67 41.61 -9.68
CA ALA A 262 -8.25 41.42 -9.95
C ALA A 262 -8.13 40.14 -10.80
N GLU A 263 -7.52 40.31 -11.96
CA GLU A 263 -7.42 39.34 -13.06
C GLU A 263 -6.80 38.01 -12.61
N VAL A 264 -7.57 36.95 -12.76
CA VAL A 264 -7.06 35.59 -12.92
C VAL A 264 -6.80 35.41 -14.41
N PRO A 265 -5.56 35.19 -14.89
CA PRO A 265 -5.39 34.69 -16.23
C PRO A 265 -5.89 33.24 -16.24
N ALA A 266 -6.65 32.95 -17.28
CA ALA A 266 -7.44 31.76 -17.45
C ALA A 266 -6.63 30.47 -17.48
N THR A 267 -7.28 29.42 -16.98
CA THR A 267 -7.22 28.05 -17.48
C THR A 267 -7.13 28.03 -19.01
N PRO A 268 -6.20 27.28 -19.63
CA PRO A 268 -6.44 26.76 -20.96
C PRO A 268 -7.15 25.42 -20.85
N GLU A 269 -8.24 25.35 -21.58
CA GLU A 269 -8.95 24.13 -21.91
C GLU A 269 -8.02 23.09 -22.53
N SER A 270 -8.40 21.83 -22.35
CA SER A 270 -7.81 20.69 -23.03
C SER A 270 -7.83 20.89 -24.56
N SER A 271 -6.66 21.21 -25.13
CA SER A 271 -6.37 20.98 -26.54
C SER A 271 -4.85 21.00 -26.79
N ALA A 272 -4.29 19.87 -27.24
CA ALA A 272 -2.95 19.73 -27.83
C ALA A 272 -1.76 20.38 -27.06
N GLY A 273 -1.39 19.83 -25.90
CA GLY A 273 -0.20 20.26 -25.15
C GLY A 273 1.09 19.70 -25.76
N GLY A 274 2.04 20.58 -26.08
CA GLY A 274 3.36 20.21 -26.59
C GLY A 274 4.37 19.95 -25.46
N SER A 275 5.58 19.51 -25.85
CA SER A 275 6.75 19.25 -24.99
C SER A 275 7.00 20.26 -23.85
N SER A 276 6.64 21.55 -24.02
CA SER A 276 6.77 22.57 -22.97
C SER A 276 5.86 22.36 -21.76
N ASP A 277 4.63 21.91 -21.98
CA ASP A 277 3.63 21.77 -20.91
C ASP A 277 3.97 20.56 -20.04
N PHE A 278 4.43 19.48 -20.67
CA PHE A 278 4.95 18.30 -20.01
C PHE A 278 6.17 18.60 -19.12
N ARG A 279 7.16 19.36 -19.62
CA ARG A 279 8.35 19.70 -18.81
C ARG A 279 7.98 20.56 -17.61
N ALA A 280 7.04 21.49 -17.77
CA ALA A 280 6.53 22.28 -16.65
C ALA A 280 5.84 21.41 -15.60
N THR A 281 5.07 20.39 -16.00
CA THR A 281 4.50 19.40 -15.07
C THR A 281 5.59 18.62 -14.33
N MET A 282 6.64 18.19 -15.03
CA MET A 282 7.76 17.48 -14.39
C MET A 282 8.55 18.36 -13.42
N ASP A 283 8.79 19.62 -13.77
CA ASP A 283 9.47 20.59 -12.89
C ASP A 283 8.65 20.87 -11.63
N ALA A 284 7.32 20.98 -11.78
CA ALA A 284 6.41 21.17 -10.66
C ALA A 284 6.37 19.94 -9.74
N TYR A 285 6.41 18.74 -10.31
CA TYR A 285 6.52 17.50 -9.56
C TYR A 285 7.84 17.40 -8.79
N GLU A 286 8.98 17.70 -9.42
CA GLU A 286 10.29 17.70 -8.75
C GLU A 286 10.34 18.70 -7.60
N ALA A 287 9.86 19.92 -7.83
CA ALA A 287 9.81 20.96 -6.80
C ALA A 287 8.96 20.52 -5.61
N PHE A 288 7.78 19.95 -5.87
CA PHE A 288 6.92 19.41 -4.83
C PHE A 288 7.59 18.30 -4.02
N MET A 289 8.25 17.34 -4.68
CA MET A 289 8.91 16.24 -3.98
C MET A 289 10.13 16.71 -3.17
N ASN A 290 10.83 17.75 -3.62
CA ASN A 290 11.88 18.38 -2.83
C ASN A 290 11.29 19.10 -1.60
N GLU A 291 10.18 19.81 -1.73
CA GLU A 291 9.46 20.41 -0.59
C GLU A 291 9.00 19.34 0.40
N TYR A 292 8.53 18.19 -0.07
CA TYR A 292 8.18 17.04 0.77
C TYR A 292 9.40 16.52 1.55
N CYS A 293 10.55 16.35 0.89
CA CYS A 293 11.78 15.90 1.56
C CYS A 293 12.25 16.90 2.62
N ASP A 294 12.25 18.20 2.30
CA ASP A 294 12.64 19.27 3.21
C ASP A 294 11.67 19.37 4.41
N PHE A 295 10.37 19.15 4.17
CA PHE A 295 9.37 19.04 5.22
C PHE A 295 9.65 17.84 6.14
N MET A 296 9.97 16.67 5.60
CA MET A 296 10.29 15.46 6.37
C MET A 296 11.57 15.61 7.20
N GLU A 297 12.60 16.28 6.67
CA GLU A 297 13.82 16.61 7.39
C GLU A 297 13.55 17.60 8.54
N THR A 298 12.75 18.64 8.27
CA THR A 298 12.34 19.63 9.29
C THR A 298 11.47 18.99 10.38
N TYR A 299 10.57 18.09 9.99
CA TYR A 299 9.71 17.33 10.91
C TYR A 299 10.49 16.42 11.84
N SER A 300 11.55 15.80 11.34
CA SER A 300 12.43 14.96 12.15
C SER A 300 13.33 15.78 13.10
N SER A 301 13.51 17.07 12.82
CA SER A 301 14.47 17.94 13.51
C SER A 301 13.85 18.86 14.58
N ASP A 302 12.59 19.29 14.44
CA ASP A 302 11.98 20.31 15.31
C ASP A 302 10.62 19.84 15.89
N SER A 303 10.66 19.32 17.11
CA SER A 303 9.48 18.74 17.79
C SER A 303 8.55 19.78 18.45
N SER A 304 8.71 21.08 18.17
CA SER A 304 8.09 22.15 18.95
C SER A 304 6.91 22.89 18.27
N ASN A 305 6.63 22.62 16.98
CA ASN A 305 5.65 23.36 16.19
C ASN A 305 4.59 22.49 15.47
N VAL A 306 4.06 21.50 16.21
CA VAL A 306 3.21 20.41 15.72
C VAL A 306 1.92 20.88 15.01
N VAL A 307 1.37 22.05 15.36
CA VAL A 307 0.07 22.52 14.83
C VAL A 307 0.19 23.17 13.44
N SER A 308 1.23 23.96 13.18
CA SER A 308 1.46 24.47 11.80
C SER A 308 1.83 23.34 10.86
N MET A 309 2.60 22.36 11.35
CA MET A 309 3.05 21.21 10.57
C MET A 309 1.93 20.23 10.21
N ALA A 310 0.86 20.16 11.01
CA ALA A 310 -0.32 19.37 10.67
C ALA A 310 -1.12 19.96 9.49
N LEU A 311 -1.21 21.30 9.42
CA LEU A 311 -1.84 21.99 8.28
C LEU A 311 -0.97 21.92 7.04
N ASP A 312 0.34 22.09 7.20
CA ASP A 312 1.31 21.94 6.12
C ASP A 312 1.32 20.49 5.57
N TYR A 313 1.14 19.48 6.43
CA TYR A 313 0.99 18.08 6.01
C TYR A 313 -0.31 17.81 5.25
N ALA A 314 -1.44 18.37 5.70
CA ALA A 314 -2.72 18.21 5.00
C ALA A 314 -2.70 18.88 3.60
N ASP A 315 -2.10 20.06 3.48
CA ASP A 315 -1.84 20.73 2.19
C ASP A 315 -0.93 19.88 1.31
N MET A 316 0.16 19.33 1.88
CA MET A 316 1.09 18.45 1.19
C MET A 316 0.39 17.19 0.66
N MET A 317 -0.49 16.56 1.45
CA MET A 317 -1.26 15.37 1.04
C MET A 317 -2.26 15.68 -0.08
N SER A 318 -2.91 16.85 -0.04
CA SER A 318 -3.79 17.29 -1.13
C SER A 318 -3.00 17.49 -2.42
N ARG A 319 -1.88 18.21 -2.35
CA ARG A 319 -0.98 18.46 -3.49
C ARG A 319 -0.36 17.17 -4.02
N TYR A 320 -0.07 16.20 -3.15
CA TYR A 320 0.41 14.87 -3.54
C TYR A 320 -0.60 14.15 -4.42
N SER A 321 -1.88 14.15 -4.03
CA SER A 321 -2.96 13.54 -4.81
C SER A 321 -3.06 14.18 -6.20
N ASP A 322 -3.09 15.52 -6.25
CA ASP A 322 -3.20 16.27 -7.51
C ASP A 322 -1.99 16.06 -8.42
N MET A 323 -0.78 15.97 -7.85
CA MET A 323 0.44 15.70 -8.62
C MET A 323 0.50 14.26 -9.12
N THR A 324 0.06 13.29 -8.31
CA THR A 324 0.01 11.88 -8.72
C THR A 324 -0.97 11.68 -9.88
N GLU A 325 -2.17 12.27 -9.81
CA GLU A 325 -3.12 12.23 -10.92
C GLU A 325 -2.57 12.87 -12.20
N GLN A 326 -1.82 13.97 -12.08
CA GLN A 326 -1.18 14.63 -13.22
C GLN A 326 -0.07 13.78 -13.85
N ILE A 327 0.75 13.10 -13.04
CA ILE A 327 1.79 12.20 -13.51
C ILE A 327 1.19 10.93 -14.12
N ASP A 328 0.18 10.31 -13.50
CA ASP A 328 -0.50 9.12 -14.01
C ASP A 328 -1.24 9.38 -15.34
N ALA A 329 -1.65 10.63 -15.58
CA ALA A 329 -2.26 11.04 -16.83
C ALA A 329 -1.25 11.18 -17.99
N ILE A 330 0.06 11.15 -17.72
CA ILE A 330 1.10 11.19 -18.74
C ILE A 330 1.15 9.84 -19.46
N ASP A 331 0.74 9.82 -20.73
CA ASP A 331 1.00 8.67 -21.60
C ASP A 331 2.47 8.70 -22.05
N GLU A 332 3.32 7.95 -21.36
CA GLU A 332 4.75 7.85 -21.66
C GLU A 332 5.04 7.43 -23.11
N ASN A 333 4.14 6.68 -23.75
CA ASN A 333 4.28 6.25 -25.14
C ASN A 333 4.00 7.36 -26.16
N SER A 334 3.39 8.46 -25.70
CA SER A 334 3.12 9.65 -26.50
C SER A 334 4.24 10.70 -26.42
N LEU A 335 5.20 10.52 -25.52
CA LEU A 335 6.31 11.44 -25.31
C LEU A 335 7.35 11.36 -26.43
N SER A 336 7.98 12.50 -26.71
CA SER A 336 9.17 12.53 -27.54
C SER A 336 10.34 11.85 -26.82
N ALA A 337 11.35 11.37 -27.55
CA ALA A 337 12.54 10.77 -26.94
C ALA A 337 13.26 11.74 -25.97
N ASP A 338 13.27 13.04 -26.31
CA ASP A 338 13.87 14.09 -25.48
C ASP A 338 13.06 14.37 -24.20
N ASP A 339 11.73 14.21 -24.25
CA ASP A 339 10.83 14.40 -23.11
C ASP A 339 10.78 13.17 -22.20
N LEU A 340 10.81 11.97 -22.77
CA LEU A 340 10.93 10.72 -22.01
C LEU A 340 12.27 10.68 -21.24
N ALA A 341 13.36 11.13 -21.86
CA ALA A 341 14.65 11.29 -21.18
C ALA A 341 14.56 12.30 -20.02
N TYR A 342 13.85 13.41 -20.23
CA TYR A 342 13.65 14.43 -19.20
C TYR A 342 12.86 13.93 -17.99
N TYR A 343 11.76 13.21 -18.24
CA TYR A 343 10.98 12.55 -17.20
C TYR A 343 11.82 11.57 -16.39
N THR A 344 12.60 10.74 -17.08
CA THR A 344 13.50 9.78 -16.42
C THR A 344 14.52 10.49 -15.52
N GLU A 345 15.07 11.62 -15.97
CA GLU A 345 16.05 12.40 -15.20
C GLU A 345 15.43 13.04 -13.95
N VAL A 346 14.24 13.65 -14.10
CA VAL A 346 13.49 14.25 -13.00
C VAL A 346 13.13 13.20 -11.93
N MET A 347 12.58 12.06 -12.36
CA MET A 347 12.26 10.95 -11.44
C MET A 347 13.51 10.41 -10.73
N GLY A 348 14.66 10.34 -11.44
CA GLY A 348 15.94 9.96 -10.87
C GLY A 348 16.42 10.93 -9.77
N ARG A 349 16.29 12.24 -9.97
CA ARG A 349 16.67 13.26 -8.97
C ARG A 349 15.76 13.23 -7.74
N VAL A 350 14.45 13.10 -7.96
CA VAL A 350 13.48 12.92 -6.87
C VAL A 350 13.80 11.70 -6.01
N ASN A 351 14.08 10.55 -6.65
CA ASN A 351 14.45 9.33 -5.94
C ASN A 351 15.76 9.48 -5.15
N ALA A 352 16.76 10.16 -5.72
CA ALA A 352 18.00 10.45 -4.99
C ALA A 352 17.73 11.30 -3.73
N ARG A 353 16.87 12.31 -3.82
CA ARG A 353 16.49 13.15 -2.66
C ARG A 353 15.73 12.36 -1.58
N LEU A 354 14.82 11.48 -1.98
CA LEU A 354 14.09 10.62 -1.04
C LEU A 354 15.00 9.62 -0.30
N LEU A 355 16.09 9.15 -0.93
CA LEU A 355 17.07 8.29 -0.28
C LEU A 355 17.92 9.05 0.76
N GLU A 356 18.14 10.35 0.59
CA GLU A 356 18.92 11.17 1.53
C GLU A 356 18.20 11.37 2.87
N ILE A 357 16.86 11.45 2.88
CA ILE A 357 16.07 11.62 4.12
C ILE A 357 15.85 10.31 4.89
N GLY A 358 16.18 9.15 4.29
CA GLY A 358 16.04 7.83 4.91
C GLY A 358 17.29 7.30 5.61
N GLN A 359 18.36 8.09 5.71
CA GLN A 359 19.65 7.75 6.35
C GLN A 359 19.81 8.41 7.72
#